data_AF-A0A1B6LPG4-F1
#
_entry.id   AF-A0A1B6LPG4-F1
#
_cell.length_a   1.000
_cell.length_b   1.000
_cell.length_c   1.000
_cell.angle_alpha   90.00
_cell.angle_beta   90.00
_cell.angle_gamma   90.00
#
_symmetry.space_group_name_H-M   'P 1'
#
loop_
_entity.id
_entity.type
_entity.pdbx_description
1 polymer ?
#
loop_
_entity_poly.entity_id
_entity_poly.type
_entity_poly.pdbx_seq_one_letter_code
_entity_poly.pdbx_strand_id
1 'polypeptide(L)'
;PTSGVDPVSRRKLWDVVSKCQQSGQAIVLTSHSMEECEALCSRLTIMVAGQMKCIGTTEYLKHKFGQGFTIKIKLRCSQHSHTLGQLKHDMASHFTNCSIKDEHL
;
A
#
# COMPACT_ATOMS: atom_id res chain seq x y z
N PRO A 1 6.55 -13.46 6.45
CA PRO A 1 7.54 -13.73 7.52
C PRO A 1 7.13 -13.23 8.91
N THR A 2 6.32 -12.17 9.07
CA THR A 2 5.95 -11.64 10.39
C THR A 2 4.50 -11.92 10.81
N SER A 3 3.84 -12.93 10.23
CA SER A 3 2.48 -13.31 10.65
C SER A 3 2.46 -13.69 12.13
N GLY A 4 1.67 -12.98 12.94
CA GLY A 4 1.58 -13.24 14.39
C GLY A 4 2.66 -12.55 15.25
N VAL A 5 3.55 -11.76 14.65
CA VAL A 5 4.53 -10.94 15.38
C VAL A 5 3.90 -9.60 15.76
N ASP A 6 4.07 -9.18 17.02
CA ASP A 6 3.60 -7.90 17.51
C ASP A 6 4.25 -6.72 16.74
N PRO A 7 3.60 -5.53 16.70
CA PRO A 7 4.10 -4.40 15.91
C PRO A 7 5.52 -3.95 16.26
N VAL A 8 5.95 -4.09 17.52
CA VAL A 8 7.27 -3.62 17.96
C VAL A 8 8.35 -4.60 17.50
N SER A 9 8.13 -5.89 17.70
CA SER A 9 9.07 -6.93 17.27
C SER A 9 9.20 -6.98 15.74
N ARG A 10 8.11 -6.71 15.01
CA ARG A 10 8.13 -6.60 13.55
C ARG A 10 9.07 -5.49 13.07
N ARG A 11 9.00 -4.30 13.68
CA ARG A 11 9.90 -3.19 13.35
C ARG A 11 11.36 -3.54 13.63
N LYS A 12 11.65 -4.20 14.76
CA LYS A 12 13.00 -4.68 15.05
C LYS A 12 13.53 -5.63 13.98
N LEU A 13 12.69 -6.55 13.49
CA LEU A 13 13.07 -7.44 12.37
C LEU A 13 13.39 -6.61 11.11
N TRP A 14 12.54 -5.64 10.78
CA TRP A 14 12.74 -4.78 9.62
C TRP A 14 14.03 -3.96 9.70
N ASP A 15 14.38 -3.46 10.89
CA ASP A 15 15.64 -2.75 11.13
C ASP A 15 16.85 -3.66 10.89
N VAL A 16 16.78 -4.92 11.31
CA VAL A 16 17.85 -5.90 11.08
C VAL A 16 18.01 -6.19 9.60
N VAL A 17 16.91 -6.44 8.87
CA VAL A 17 16.94 -6.69 7.43
C VAL A 17 17.52 -5.48 6.69
N SER A 18 17.11 -4.27 7.07
CA SER A 18 17.62 -3.02 6.48
C SER A 18 19.13 -2.86 6.71
N LYS A 19 19.64 -3.19 7.90
CA LYS A 19 21.09 -3.16 8.19
C LYS A 19 21.87 -4.17 7.36
N CYS A 20 21.35 -5.38 7.19
CA CYS A 20 21.97 -6.40 6.32
C CYS A 20 22.01 -5.94 4.85
N GLN A 21 20.94 -5.30 4.37
CA GLN A 21 20.94 -4.73 3.03
C GLN A 21 22.00 -3.63 2.88
N GLN A 22 22.11 -2.73 3.86
CA GLN A 22 23.09 -1.64 3.86
C GLN A 22 24.54 -2.12 3.94
N SER A 23 24.79 -3.30 4.51
CA SER A 23 26.11 -3.93 4.50
C SER A 23 26.47 -4.63 3.17
N GLY A 24 25.62 -4.50 2.15
CA GLY A 24 25.84 -5.03 0.81
C GLY A 24 25.38 -6.47 0.60
N GLN A 25 24.61 -7.03 1.54
CA GLN A 25 24.08 -8.39 1.40
C GLN A 25 22.85 -8.42 0.47
N ALA A 26 22.79 -9.42 -0.41
CA ALA A 26 21.60 -9.71 -1.19
C ALA A 26 20.62 -10.52 -0.33
N ILE A 27 19.38 -10.02 -0.20
CA ILE A 27 18.34 -10.65 0.62
C ILE A 27 17.14 -10.95 -0.28
N VAL A 28 16.69 -12.21 -0.25
CA VAL A 28 15.43 -12.63 -0.87
C VAL A 28 14.47 -12.99 0.24
N LEU A 29 13.33 -12.30 0.27
CA LEU A 29 12.26 -12.57 1.23
C LEU A 29 10.95 -12.79 0.49
N THR A 30 10.08 -13.61 1.08
CA THR A 30 8.72 -13.84 0.59
C THR A 30 7.74 -13.36 1.65
N SER A 31 6.84 -12.45 1.28
CA SER A 31 5.72 -12.06 2.13
C SER A 31 4.40 -12.01 1.35
N HIS A 32 3.32 -12.25 2.09
CA HIS A 32 1.94 -12.00 1.67
C HIS A 32 1.48 -10.59 2.10
N SER A 33 2.22 -9.91 2.98
CA SER A 33 1.94 -8.54 3.38
C SER A 33 2.60 -7.57 2.41
N MET A 34 1.79 -6.76 1.72
CA MET A 34 2.31 -5.71 0.85
C MET A 34 3.06 -4.63 1.66
N GLU A 35 2.65 -4.37 2.90
CA GLU A 35 3.31 -3.40 3.78
C GLU A 35 4.77 -3.82 4.09
N GLU A 36 5.01 -5.11 4.37
CA GLU A 36 6.37 -5.63 4.57
C GLU A 36 7.22 -5.52 3.30
N CYS A 37 6.63 -5.91 2.16
CA CYS A 37 7.27 -5.88 0.86
C CYS A 37 7.67 -4.45 0.46
N GLU A 38 6.78 -3.46 0.67
CA GLU A 38 7.05 -2.06 0.38
C GLU A 38 8.09 -1.44 1.31
N ALA A 39 8.13 -1.87 2.57
CA ALA A 39 9.09 -1.33 3.54
C ALA A 39 10.51 -1.86 3.35
N LEU A 40 10.67 -3.12 2.92
CA LEU A 40 11.97 -3.80 2.92
C LEU A 40 12.60 -4.00 1.54
N CYS A 41 11.81 -4.08 0.48
CA CYS A 41 12.31 -4.50 -0.82
C CYS A 41 12.55 -3.31 -1.75
N SER A 42 13.71 -3.31 -2.43
CA SER A 42 14.00 -2.39 -3.54
C SER A 42 13.31 -2.82 -4.84
N ARG A 43 13.03 -4.12 -4.99
CA ARG A 43 12.33 -4.73 -6.12
C ARG A 43 11.35 -5.77 -5.61
N LEU A 44 10.18 -5.84 -6.22
CA LEU A 44 9.15 -6.82 -5.94
C LEU A 44 8.94 -7.76 -7.12
N THR A 45 8.51 -8.97 -6.80
CA THR A 45 8.06 -9.98 -7.76
C THR A 45 6.73 -10.53 -7.30
N ILE A 46 5.81 -10.72 -8.24
CA ILE A 46 4.53 -11.41 -7.99
C ILE A 46 4.60 -12.80 -8.59
N MET A 47 4.37 -13.82 -7.76
CA MET A 47 4.31 -15.22 -8.19
C MET A 47 2.87 -15.72 -8.13
N VAL A 48 2.42 -16.41 -9.18
CA VAL A 48 1.10 -17.03 -9.27
C VAL A 48 1.26 -18.44 -9.84
N ALA A 49 0.74 -19.45 -9.14
CA ALA A 49 0.81 -20.86 -9.54
C ALA A 49 2.24 -21.31 -9.92
N GLY A 50 3.24 -20.94 -9.11
CA GLY A 50 4.64 -21.30 -9.32
C GLY A 50 5.38 -20.51 -10.41
N GLN A 51 4.72 -19.55 -11.07
CA GLN A 51 5.33 -18.74 -12.12
C GLN A 51 5.50 -17.28 -11.69
N MET A 52 6.66 -16.69 -12.02
CA MET A 52 6.90 -15.26 -11.91
C MET A 52 6.06 -14.52 -12.96
N LYS A 53 5.10 -13.71 -12.51
CA LYS A 53 4.22 -12.93 -13.41
C LYS A 53 4.79 -11.55 -13.72
N CYS A 54 5.47 -10.94 -12.76
CA CYS A 54 6.11 -9.64 -12.96
C CYS A 54 7.23 -9.41 -11.95
N ILE A 55 8.15 -8.51 -12.30
CA ILE A 55 9.24 -8.04 -11.47
C ILE A 55 9.47 -6.54 -11.74
N GLY A 56 9.76 -5.76 -10.70
CA GLY A 56 10.04 -4.33 -10.84
C GLY A 56 10.04 -3.60 -9.51
N THR A 57 10.19 -2.27 -9.54
CA THR A 57 9.97 -1.44 -8.36
C THR A 57 8.47 -1.42 -8.01
N THR A 58 8.15 -1.08 -6.75
CA THR A 58 6.78 -0.85 -6.29
C THR A 58 6.03 0.14 -7.18
N GLU A 59 6.65 1.28 -7.49
CA GLU A 59 6.14 2.31 -8.40
C GLU A 59 5.80 1.75 -9.78
N TYR A 60 6.74 1.02 -10.39
CA TYR A 60 6.56 0.46 -11.73
C TYR A 60 5.41 -0.53 -11.78
N LEU A 61 5.31 -1.41 -10.77
CA LEU A 61 4.24 -2.40 -10.69
C LEU A 61 2.89 -1.73 -10.43
N LYS A 62 2.82 -0.71 -9.57
CA LYS A 62 1.59 0.08 -9.33
C LYS A 62 1.13 0.78 -10.60
N HIS A 63 2.04 1.37 -11.37
CA HIS A 63 1.69 2.02 -12.63
C HIS A 63 1.23 1.00 -13.70
N LYS A 64 1.90 -0.15 -13.79
CA LYS A 64 1.62 -1.16 -14.81
C LYS A 64 0.36 -1.99 -14.55
N PHE A 65 0.09 -2.32 -13.28
CA PHE A 65 -0.99 -3.23 -12.88
C PHE A 65 -2.08 -2.57 -12.04
N GLY A 66 -1.86 -1.35 -11.54
CA GLY A 66 -2.84 -0.62 -10.75
C GLY A 66 -4.03 -0.18 -11.62
N GLN A 67 -5.23 -0.29 -11.07
CA GLN A 67 -6.46 0.15 -11.71
C GLN A 67 -6.96 1.43 -11.01
N GLY A 68 -6.60 2.56 -11.58
CA GLY A 68 -7.00 3.89 -11.09
C GLY A 68 -6.31 4.30 -9.78
N PHE A 69 -6.89 5.30 -9.13
CA PHE A 69 -6.36 5.90 -7.90
C PHE A 69 -7.34 5.73 -6.75
N THR A 70 -6.82 5.49 -5.55
CA THR A 70 -7.62 5.50 -4.31
C THR A 70 -7.21 6.72 -3.50
N ILE A 71 -8.15 7.64 -3.29
CA ILE A 71 -7.94 8.87 -2.53
C ILE A 71 -8.57 8.68 -1.14
N LYS A 72 -7.80 8.94 -0.09
CA LYS A 72 -8.29 8.94 1.30
C LYS A 72 -8.35 10.36 1.81
N ILE A 73 -9.56 10.87 2.06
CA ILE A 73 -9.79 12.22 2.55
C ILE A 73 -10.15 12.13 4.03
N LYS A 74 -9.45 12.89 4.89
CA LYS A 74 -9.77 13.03 6.31
C LYS A 74 -10.23 14.46 6.56
N LEU A 75 -11.46 14.63 7.03
CA LEU A 75 -12.02 15.93 7.36
C LEU A 75 -12.00 16.12 8.88
N ARG A 76 -11.67 17.33 9.35
CA ARG A 76 -11.82 17.69 10.76
C ARG A 76 -13.28 18.05 11.01
N CYS A 77 -13.96 17.31 11.86
CA CYS A 77 -15.38 17.51 12.11
C CYS A 77 -15.59 18.61 13.15
N SER A 78 -15.93 19.82 12.70
CA SER A 78 -16.60 20.83 13.52
C SER A 78 -17.84 21.30 12.77
N GLN A 79 -18.94 20.54 12.85
CA GLN A 79 -20.29 20.90 12.34
C GLN A 79 -20.51 20.97 10.81
N HIS A 80 -19.86 20.12 10.00
CA HIS A 80 -19.95 20.22 8.52
C HIS A 80 -20.59 18.99 7.85
N SER A 81 -21.74 18.52 8.34
CA SER A 81 -22.50 17.44 7.66
C SER A 81 -22.90 17.82 6.23
N HIS A 82 -23.18 19.11 5.98
CA HIS A 82 -23.48 19.63 4.64
C HIS A 82 -22.28 19.60 3.68
N THR A 83 -21.05 19.78 4.16
CA THR A 83 -19.83 19.82 3.33
C THR A 83 -19.43 18.45 2.82
N LEU A 84 -19.68 17.39 3.61
CA LEU A 84 -19.50 16.01 3.15
C LEU A 84 -20.41 15.69 1.96
N GLY A 85 -21.67 16.14 2.00
CA GLY A 85 -22.62 15.97 0.91
C GLY A 85 -22.17 16.68 -0.38
N GLN A 86 -21.73 17.94 -0.27
CA GLN A 86 -21.22 18.72 -1.40
C GLN A 86 -19.97 18.08 -2.00
N LEU A 87 -18.99 17.70 -1.17
CA LEU A 87 -17.76 17.07 -1.64
C LEU A 87 -18.03 15.77 -2.41
N LYS A 88 -18.94 14.92 -1.91
CA LYS A 88 -19.32 13.69 -2.62
C LYS A 88 -19.96 14.00 -3.97
N HIS A 89 -20.83 15.00 -4.02
CA HIS A 89 -21.47 15.42 -5.26
C HIS A 89 -20.44 15.93 -6.27
N ASP A 90 -19.52 16.79 -5.85
CA ASP A 90 -18.46 17.34 -6.70
C ASP A 90 -17.49 16.25 -7.20
N MET A 91 -17.15 15.29 -6.34
CA MET A 91 -16.32 14.16 -6.75
C MET A 91 -17.04 13.25 -7.76
N ALA A 92 -18.35 13.05 -7.61
CA ALA A 92 -19.13 12.25 -8.55
C ALA A 92 -19.33 12.97 -9.90
N SER A 93 -19.43 14.30 -9.90
CA SER A 93 -19.62 15.10 -11.13
C SER A 93 -18.32 15.28 -11.92
N HIS A 94 -17.17 15.45 -11.24
CA HIS A 94 -15.88 15.64 -11.90
C HIS A 94 -15.20 14.34 -12.35
N PHE A 95 -15.46 13.20 -11.69
CA PHE A 95 -14.80 11.93 -11.99
C PHE A 95 -15.81 10.87 -12.43
N THR A 96 -15.89 10.63 -13.75
CA THR A 96 -16.86 9.75 -14.41
C THR A 96 -16.83 8.28 -13.99
N ASN A 97 -15.73 7.79 -13.39
CA ASN A 97 -15.58 6.41 -12.91
C ASN A 97 -15.23 6.33 -11.41
N CYS A 98 -15.70 7.29 -10.61
CA CYS A 98 -15.46 7.31 -9.18
C CYS A 98 -16.44 6.39 -8.43
N SER A 99 -15.93 5.54 -7.54
CA SER A 99 -16.75 4.76 -6.59
C SER A 99 -16.27 5.01 -5.17
N ILE A 100 -17.21 5.30 -4.26
CA ILE A 100 -16.91 5.42 -2.83
C ILE A 100 -16.77 4.00 -2.29
N LYS A 101 -15.56 3.63 -1.89
CA LYS A 101 -15.27 2.28 -1.36
C LYS A 101 -15.60 2.14 0.11
N ASP A 102 -15.40 3.20 0.89
CA ASP A 102 -15.56 3.15 2.34
C ASP A 102 -15.86 4.56 2.91
N GLU A 103 -16.74 4.63 3.90
CA GLU A 103 -17.13 5.84 4.61
C GLU A 103 -17.18 5.55 6.11
N HIS A 104 -16.40 6.30 6.89
CA HIS A 104 -16.39 6.24 8.34
C HIS A 104 -16.74 7.63 8.89
N LEU A 105 -17.75 7.68 9.76
CA LEU A 105 -18.20 8.89 10.47
C LEU A 105 -17.40 9.11 11.75
#